data_AF-A0A7X0X102-F1
#
_entry.id   AF-A0A7X0X102-F1
#
_cell.length_a   1.000
_cell.length_b   1.000
_cell.length_c   1.000
_cell.angle_alpha   90.00
_cell.angle_beta   90.00
_cell.angle_gamma   90.00
#
_symmetry.space_group_name_H-M   'P 1'
#
loop_
_entity.id
_entity.type
_entity.pdbx_description
1 polymer ?
#
loop_
_entity_poly.entity_id
_entity_poly.type
_entity_poly.pdbx_seq_one_letter_code
_entity_poly.pdbx_strand_id
1 'polypeptide(L)'
;MKSKRFEELAKRPVNQDGFVKEWIEEGLIAMESPNDPKPSIKIENGKVVEMDNKKLAEFDLIDHFIAKYGIDLSRVEEVMQMDSVKLANMLCDPNVPREKIVLLTTAMTPAKIVEVVSQMNVVEMMMSMQKMRSRRTPTTQAHVTNLRDNPVQIAADAAEAAIRGFDEQETTVAVVRYAPFNALSLLVGSQTGRGGVLTQCSLEEATELELGMRGLTCYAETISVYGTEPVFTDGDDTPWSKGILASAYASRGLKMRFTSGTGSEVQMGYAEGKSMLYLESRCIFITKAAGVQGLQNGSISCIGIPGAVPSGIRAVLAENLIAVMLDLEVASGNDQTFSHSDIRRTARLLMQFLPGTDYISSGYSATPNYDNMFAGSNFDADDFDDYNILQRDLKVDGGLTPVTEEEVVTVRNKAARVIQVVFEQLGLPKVTDEEVEAATYARGSKDMPERNMVEDIKAAAEMMDRGVTGLDVVKALSAGGFDDVAESVLNMLKQRVSGDFLHTSAIIDKDWNVISSVNDLNDYAGPGTGYRLEGERWEKLKDIAVAVDANELD
;
A
#
# COMPACT_ATOMS: atom_id res chain seq x y z
N MET A 1 5.88 39.51 -29.84
CA MET A 1 7.00 39.07 -28.97
C MET A 1 6.40 38.37 -27.75
N LYS A 2 6.91 37.20 -27.37
CA LYS A 2 6.51 36.51 -26.13
C LYS A 2 7.48 36.88 -25.00
N SER A 3 7.02 36.80 -23.75
CA SER A 3 7.87 37.01 -22.58
C SER A 3 8.81 35.81 -22.41
N LYS A 4 10.12 36.05 -22.42
CA LYS A 4 11.14 35.00 -22.19
C LYS A 4 10.94 34.24 -20.87
N ARG A 5 10.42 34.93 -19.84
CA ARG A 5 10.09 34.29 -18.56
C ARG A 5 9.02 33.21 -18.75
N PHE A 6 7.98 33.49 -19.53
CA PHE A 6 6.89 32.53 -19.78
C PHE A 6 7.34 31.38 -20.71
N GLU A 7 8.29 31.64 -21.62
CA GLU A 7 8.88 30.59 -22.44
C GLU A 7 9.65 29.56 -21.59
N GLU A 8 10.42 30.01 -20.58
CA GLU A 8 11.10 29.10 -19.66
C GLU A 8 10.14 28.42 -18.68
N LEU A 9 9.13 29.14 -18.16
CA LEU A 9 8.11 28.53 -17.31
C LEU A 9 7.34 27.43 -18.05
N ALA A 10 6.94 27.65 -19.30
CA ALA A 10 6.19 26.67 -20.09
C ALA A 10 6.97 25.37 -20.36
N LYS A 11 8.30 25.38 -20.27
CA LYS A 11 9.15 24.18 -20.41
C LYS A 11 9.33 23.39 -19.11
N ARG A 12 8.89 23.93 -17.96
CA ARG A 12 9.03 23.23 -16.68
C ARG A 12 8.23 21.93 -16.69
N PRO A 13 8.77 20.81 -16.15
CA PRO A 13 8.12 19.51 -16.24
C PRO A 13 6.67 19.48 -15.75
N VAL A 14 6.36 20.20 -14.68
CA VAL A 14 5.00 20.30 -14.11
C VAL A 14 3.93 20.73 -15.12
N ASN A 15 4.27 21.47 -16.19
CA ASN A 15 3.29 21.87 -17.21
C ASN A 15 2.93 20.74 -18.20
N GLN A 16 3.54 19.56 -18.06
CA GLN A 16 3.13 18.34 -18.74
C GLN A 16 2.07 17.57 -17.94
N ASP A 17 1.84 17.95 -16.68
CA ASP A 17 0.83 17.31 -15.84
C ASP A 17 -0.58 17.68 -16.32
N GLY A 18 -1.52 16.74 -16.16
CA GLY A 18 -2.93 16.98 -16.43
C GLY A 18 -3.55 17.83 -15.32
N PHE A 19 -3.87 19.09 -15.60
CA PHE A 19 -4.69 19.93 -14.71
C PHE A 19 -6.02 20.22 -15.37
N VAL A 20 -7.10 20.11 -14.60
CA VAL A 20 -8.46 20.34 -15.07
C VAL A 20 -9.20 21.23 -14.08
N LYS A 21 -10.23 21.92 -14.58
CA LYS A 21 -11.20 22.59 -13.69
C LYS A 21 -12.11 21.51 -13.11
N GLU A 22 -12.67 21.79 -11.94
CA GLU A 22 -13.68 20.93 -11.34
C GLU A 22 -14.86 20.74 -12.29
N TRP A 23 -15.39 19.51 -12.32
CA TRP A 23 -16.60 19.15 -13.06
C TRP A 23 -17.51 18.35 -12.12
N ILE A 24 -18.40 19.08 -11.45
CA ILE A 24 -19.19 18.61 -10.31
C ILE A 24 -20.11 17.45 -10.71
N GLU A 25 -20.75 17.55 -11.88
CA GLU A 25 -21.72 16.56 -12.37
C GLU A 25 -21.09 15.18 -12.61
N GLU A 26 -19.82 15.13 -13.00
CA GLU A 26 -19.06 13.89 -13.25
C GLU A 26 -18.19 13.49 -12.05
N GLY A 27 -18.33 14.16 -10.91
CA GLY A 27 -17.56 13.90 -9.69
C GLY A 27 -16.07 14.24 -9.78
N LEU A 28 -15.65 14.97 -10.80
CA LEU A 28 -14.27 15.45 -10.96
C LEU A 28 -14.02 16.66 -10.05
N ILE A 29 -14.12 16.43 -8.74
CA ILE A 29 -13.91 17.35 -7.63
C ILE A 29 -13.38 16.53 -6.44
N ALA A 30 -12.27 16.97 -5.84
CA ALA A 30 -11.57 16.16 -4.85
C ALA A 30 -12.41 15.90 -3.59
N MET A 31 -13.00 16.96 -3.04
CA MET A 31 -13.76 16.96 -1.80
C MET A 31 -14.67 18.19 -1.73
N GLU A 32 -15.56 18.24 -0.75
CA GLU A 32 -16.43 19.41 -0.49
C GLU A 32 -17.37 19.74 -1.69
N SER A 33 -17.88 18.71 -2.38
CA SER A 33 -18.81 18.91 -3.49
C SER A 33 -20.17 19.41 -2.98
N PRO A 34 -20.83 20.34 -3.69
CA PRO A 34 -22.18 20.76 -3.34
C PRO A 34 -23.22 19.64 -3.50
N ASN A 35 -22.88 18.57 -4.22
CA ASN A 35 -23.73 17.40 -4.44
C ASN A 35 -23.52 16.28 -3.41
N ASP A 36 -22.51 16.40 -2.54
CA ASP A 36 -22.30 15.45 -1.46
C ASP A 36 -23.46 15.54 -0.46
N PRO A 37 -23.90 14.41 0.11
CA PRO A 37 -24.99 14.42 1.06
C PRO A 37 -24.60 15.13 2.35
N LYS A 38 -25.60 15.73 3.00
CA LYS A 38 -25.43 16.26 4.36
C LYS A 38 -25.40 15.10 5.37
N PRO A 39 -24.51 15.14 6.37
CA PRO A 39 -24.45 14.12 7.41
C PRO A 39 -25.80 13.98 8.13
N SER A 40 -26.32 12.76 8.18
CA SER A 40 -27.54 12.45 8.93
C SER A 40 -27.65 10.95 9.19
N ILE A 41 -28.35 10.60 10.27
CA ILE A 41 -28.66 9.21 10.61
C ILE A 41 -30.03 9.17 11.30
N LYS A 42 -30.80 8.12 11.04
CA LYS A 42 -31.99 7.82 11.83
C LYS A 42 -32.05 6.33 12.14
N ILE A 43 -32.34 6.01 13.39
CA ILE A 43 -32.48 4.63 13.87
C ILE A 43 -33.93 4.36 14.26
N GLU A 44 -34.48 3.24 13.81
CA GLU A 44 -35.75 2.70 14.30
C GLU A 44 -35.58 1.23 14.64
N ASN A 45 -35.98 0.84 15.87
CA ASN A 45 -35.88 -0.54 16.36
C ASN A 45 -34.48 -1.17 16.21
N GLY A 46 -33.43 -0.38 16.48
CA GLY A 46 -32.03 -0.83 16.39
C GLY A 46 -31.51 -1.02 14.96
N LYS A 47 -32.21 -0.47 13.95
CA LYS A 47 -31.79 -0.50 12.55
C LYS A 47 -31.71 0.91 12.00
N VAL A 48 -30.68 1.18 11.20
CA VAL A 48 -30.57 2.42 10.44
C VAL A 48 -31.65 2.44 9.36
N VAL A 49 -32.48 3.47 9.36
CA VAL A 49 -33.56 3.69 8.38
C VAL A 49 -33.33 4.93 7.51
N GLU A 50 -32.31 5.72 7.84
CA GLU A 50 -31.81 6.86 7.07
C GLU A 50 -30.31 7.02 7.35
N MET A 51 -29.52 7.27 6.31
CA MET A 51 -28.08 7.55 6.40
C MET A 51 -27.73 8.55 5.31
N ASP A 52 -27.05 9.64 5.69
CA ASP A 52 -26.57 10.68 4.79
C ASP A 52 -27.64 11.15 3.79
N ASN A 53 -28.82 11.46 4.35
CA ASN A 53 -29.99 11.99 3.67
C ASN A 53 -30.58 11.07 2.59
N LYS A 54 -30.24 9.78 2.62
CA LYS A 54 -30.89 8.71 1.86
C LYS A 54 -31.75 7.89 2.83
N LYS A 55 -33.00 7.61 2.47
CA LYS A 55 -33.86 6.72 3.26
C LYS A 55 -33.54 5.27 2.93
N LEU A 56 -33.93 4.35 3.81
CA LEU A 56 -33.76 2.90 3.60
C LEU A 56 -34.29 2.39 2.24
N ALA A 57 -35.35 3.00 1.70
CA ALA A 57 -35.91 2.62 0.40
C ALA A 57 -35.05 3.08 -0.80
N GLU A 58 -34.08 3.95 -0.56
CA GLU A 58 -33.13 4.52 -1.53
C GLU A 58 -31.71 3.99 -1.33
N PHE A 59 -31.52 3.09 -0.35
CA PHE A 59 -30.23 2.45 -0.10
C PHE A 59 -29.87 1.56 -1.29
N ASP A 60 -28.65 1.76 -1.75
CA ASP A 60 -27.95 0.84 -2.63
C ASP A 60 -27.26 -0.26 -1.82
N LEU A 61 -26.57 -1.22 -2.47
CA LEU A 61 -25.84 -2.30 -1.80
C LEU A 61 -24.79 -1.75 -0.83
N ILE A 62 -24.13 -0.65 -1.16
CA ILE A 62 -23.09 -0.03 -0.33
C ILE A 62 -23.74 0.55 0.93
N ASP A 63 -24.81 1.32 0.77
CA ASP A 63 -25.56 1.90 1.89
C ASP A 63 -26.08 0.81 2.82
N HIS A 64 -26.67 -0.26 2.26
CA HIS A 64 -27.15 -1.40 3.03
C HIS A 64 -26.03 -2.10 3.81
N PHE A 65 -24.84 -2.24 3.22
CA PHE A 65 -23.71 -2.89 3.86
C PHE A 65 -23.14 -2.03 5.01
N ILE A 66 -22.91 -0.75 4.77
CA ILE A 66 -22.40 0.21 5.77
C ILE A 66 -23.40 0.35 6.91
N ALA A 67 -24.68 0.59 6.61
CA ALA A 67 -25.73 0.78 7.60
C ALA A 67 -25.93 -0.45 8.51
N LYS A 68 -25.60 -1.65 8.01
CA LYS A 68 -25.74 -2.90 8.75
C LYS A 68 -24.50 -3.27 9.55
N TYR A 69 -23.30 -2.98 9.05
CA TYR A 69 -22.05 -3.52 9.61
C TYR A 69 -20.96 -2.49 9.90
N GLY A 70 -21.01 -1.30 9.30
CA GLY A 70 -19.90 -0.33 9.31
C GLY A 70 -19.98 0.76 10.39
N ILE A 71 -21.14 0.93 11.04
CA ILE A 71 -21.36 2.01 12.01
C ILE A 71 -21.71 1.43 13.38
N ASP A 72 -20.98 1.86 14.41
CA ASP A 72 -21.33 1.58 15.80
C ASP A 72 -22.54 2.42 16.23
N LEU A 73 -23.69 1.74 16.36
CA LEU A 73 -24.95 2.38 16.72
C LEU A 73 -25.04 2.78 18.19
N SER A 74 -24.07 2.39 19.04
CA SER A 74 -24.11 2.66 20.48
C SER A 74 -24.06 4.15 20.84
N ARG A 75 -23.40 4.96 20.01
CA ARG A 75 -23.19 6.40 20.23
C ARG A 75 -23.47 7.27 19.01
N VAL A 76 -23.98 6.69 17.92
CA VAL A 76 -24.13 7.39 16.64
C VAL A 76 -25.01 8.64 16.75
N GLU A 77 -26.11 8.62 17.52
CA GLU A 77 -26.96 9.81 17.70
C GLU A 77 -26.23 10.95 18.43
N GLU A 78 -25.37 10.63 19.40
CA GLU A 78 -24.53 11.60 20.12
C GLU A 78 -23.49 12.20 19.16
N VAL A 79 -22.74 11.35 18.47
CA VAL A 79 -21.62 11.77 17.61
C VAL A 79 -22.11 12.59 16.42
N MET A 80 -23.24 12.20 15.82
CA MET A 80 -23.80 12.93 14.68
C MET A 80 -24.28 14.34 15.05
N GLN A 81 -24.58 14.59 16.33
CA GLN A 81 -24.91 15.93 16.85
C GLN A 81 -23.68 16.75 17.26
N MET A 82 -22.50 16.13 17.36
CA MET A 82 -21.28 16.86 17.70
C MET A 82 -20.87 17.79 16.55
N ASP A 83 -20.37 18.97 16.92
CA ASP A 83 -19.75 19.90 15.97
C ASP A 83 -18.52 19.25 15.32
N SER A 84 -18.49 19.24 13.98
CA SER A 84 -17.39 18.67 13.20
C SER A 84 -16.07 19.40 13.43
N VAL A 85 -16.09 20.70 13.71
CA VAL A 85 -14.89 21.46 14.08
C VAL A 85 -14.37 21.00 15.44
N LYS A 86 -15.26 20.69 16.39
CA LYS A 86 -14.84 20.15 17.69
C LYS A 86 -14.21 18.76 17.55
N LEU A 87 -14.76 17.91 16.69
CA LEU A 87 -14.20 16.60 16.37
C LEU A 87 -12.83 16.72 15.68
N ALA A 88 -12.69 17.65 14.73
CA ALA A 88 -11.42 17.95 14.07
C ALA A 88 -10.35 18.46 15.06
N ASN A 89 -10.73 19.32 16.01
CA ASN A 89 -9.83 19.75 17.07
C ASN A 89 -9.39 18.58 17.97
N MET A 90 -10.29 17.64 18.27
CA MET A 90 -9.93 16.45 19.04
C MET A 90 -8.90 15.58 18.31
N LEU A 91 -8.96 15.51 16.97
CA LEU A 91 -7.97 14.79 16.16
C LEU A 91 -6.56 15.40 16.30
N CYS A 92 -6.43 16.73 16.28
CA CYS A 92 -5.12 17.38 16.37
C CYS A 92 -4.63 17.63 17.81
N ASP A 93 -5.53 17.58 18.81
CA ASP A 93 -5.16 17.77 20.22
C ASP A 93 -4.39 16.55 20.76
N PRO A 94 -3.10 16.69 21.14
CA PRO A 94 -2.32 15.58 21.68
C PRO A 94 -2.84 15.06 23.03
N ASN A 95 -3.68 15.82 23.74
CA ASN A 95 -4.26 15.41 25.03
C ASN A 95 -5.52 14.54 24.87
N VAL A 96 -6.02 14.37 23.65
CA VAL A 96 -7.12 13.46 23.35
C VAL A 96 -6.51 12.16 22.80
N PRO A 97 -6.55 11.04 23.56
CA PRO A 97 -5.92 9.81 23.15
C PRO A 97 -6.64 9.18 21.95
N ARG A 98 -5.89 8.41 21.16
CA ARG A 98 -6.37 7.68 19.97
C ARG A 98 -7.64 6.88 20.26
N GLU A 99 -7.65 6.10 21.34
CA GLU A 99 -8.78 5.25 21.75
C GLU A 99 -10.10 6.04 21.89
N LYS A 100 -10.04 7.27 22.41
CA LYS A 100 -11.23 8.11 22.58
C LYS A 100 -11.76 8.61 21.24
N ILE A 101 -10.87 8.85 20.28
CA ILE A 101 -11.25 9.26 18.93
C ILE A 101 -11.88 8.09 18.20
N VAL A 102 -11.28 6.90 18.25
CA VAL A 102 -11.83 5.68 17.63
C VAL A 102 -13.28 5.44 18.08
N LEU A 103 -13.57 5.56 19.38
CA LEU A 103 -14.93 5.42 19.91
C LEU A 103 -15.96 6.43 19.35
N LEU A 104 -15.51 7.55 18.80
CA LEU A 104 -16.38 8.55 18.18
C LEU A 104 -16.49 8.29 16.68
N THR A 105 -15.38 8.05 16.01
CA THR A 105 -15.28 7.94 14.56
C THR A 105 -15.95 6.68 14.03
N THR A 106 -15.89 5.55 14.77
CA THR A 106 -16.63 4.33 14.40
C THR A 106 -18.15 4.51 14.49
N ALA A 107 -18.63 5.58 15.12
CA ALA A 107 -20.05 5.96 15.21
C ALA A 107 -20.40 7.15 14.30
N MET A 108 -19.55 7.50 13.34
CA MET A 108 -19.85 8.48 12.29
C MET A 108 -20.47 7.81 11.06
N THR A 109 -21.15 8.59 10.21
CA THR A 109 -21.48 8.19 8.84
C THR A 109 -20.36 8.58 7.87
N PRO A 110 -20.34 8.04 6.63
CA PRO A 110 -19.41 8.49 5.59
C PRO A 110 -19.42 10.01 5.36
N ALA A 111 -20.57 10.66 5.27
CA ALA A 111 -20.59 12.11 5.10
C ALA A 111 -20.08 12.85 6.34
N LYS A 112 -20.37 12.36 7.55
CA LYS A 112 -19.93 13.01 8.79
C LYS A 112 -18.42 13.03 8.92
N ILE A 113 -17.76 11.91 8.62
CA ILE A 113 -16.31 11.81 8.75
C ILE A 113 -15.59 12.73 7.74
N VAL A 114 -16.15 12.86 6.53
CA VAL A 114 -15.67 13.79 5.50
C VAL A 114 -15.88 15.24 5.92
N GLU A 115 -17.03 15.57 6.53
CA GLU A 115 -17.29 16.92 7.06
C GLU A 115 -16.25 17.32 8.12
N VAL A 116 -15.83 16.38 8.97
CA VAL A 116 -14.80 16.58 10.01
C VAL A 116 -13.44 16.89 9.40
N VAL A 117 -12.93 16.03 8.51
CA VAL A 117 -11.58 16.23 7.93
C VAL A 117 -11.55 17.43 6.97
N SER A 118 -12.69 17.81 6.38
CA SER A 118 -12.83 19.04 5.58
C SER A 118 -12.58 20.32 6.41
N GLN A 119 -12.65 20.27 7.75
CA GLN A 119 -12.30 21.41 8.61
C GLN A 119 -10.78 21.61 8.76
N MET A 120 -9.96 20.67 8.27
CA MET A 120 -8.55 20.58 8.58
C MET A 120 -7.69 20.98 7.38
N ASN A 121 -6.58 21.68 7.65
CA ASN A 121 -5.50 21.84 6.69
C ASN A 121 -4.53 20.64 6.77
N VAL A 122 -3.58 20.55 5.83
CA VAL A 122 -2.65 19.41 5.75
C VAL A 122 -1.75 19.27 6.98
N VAL A 123 -1.39 20.35 7.67
CA VAL A 123 -0.54 20.29 8.87
C VAL A 123 -1.33 19.67 10.03
N GLU A 124 -2.59 20.05 10.19
CA GLU A 124 -3.50 19.46 11.19
C GLU A 124 -3.79 18.00 10.88
N MET A 125 -3.94 17.63 9.60
CA MET A 125 -4.11 16.25 9.18
C MET A 125 -2.86 15.42 9.46
N MET A 126 -1.65 15.91 9.15
CA MET A 126 -0.39 15.22 9.50
C MET A 126 -0.23 15.07 11.02
N MET A 127 -0.53 16.12 11.78
CA MET A 127 -0.52 16.06 13.25
C MET A 127 -1.47 14.98 13.78
N SER A 128 -2.62 14.82 13.15
CA SER A 128 -3.61 13.81 13.52
C SER A 128 -3.19 12.42 13.05
N MET A 129 -2.59 12.30 11.87
CA MET A 129 -2.12 11.05 11.28
C MET A 129 -1.11 10.34 12.20
N GLN A 130 -0.08 11.05 12.68
CA GLN A 130 0.92 10.46 13.57
C GLN A 130 0.32 9.93 14.90
N LYS A 131 -0.83 10.47 15.32
CA LYS A 131 -1.57 10.01 16.50
C LYS A 131 -2.51 8.85 16.18
N MET A 132 -3.16 8.89 15.03
CA MET A 132 -4.20 7.94 14.66
C MET A 132 -3.66 6.67 14.01
N ARG A 133 -2.46 6.70 13.40
CA ARG A 133 -1.78 5.51 12.88
C ARG A 133 -1.84 4.36 13.89
N SER A 134 -2.13 3.16 13.40
CA SER A 134 -2.43 2.02 14.24
C SER A 134 -1.16 1.43 14.89
N ARG A 135 -0.14 1.10 14.09
CA ARG A 135 1.17 0.67 14.58
C ARG A 135 2.05 1.86 14.94
N ARG A 136 2.77 1.74 16.05
CA ARG A 136 3.67 2.79 16.57
C ARG A 136 4.79 3.04 15.58
N THR A 137 5.49 1.99 15.16
CA THR A 137 6.57 2.08 14.18
C THR A 137 6.00 2.18 12.76
N PRO A 138 6.34 3.21 11.96
CA PRO A 138 5.98 3.24 10.54
C PRO A 138 6.88 2.29 9.73
N THR A 139 6.42 1.84 8.56
CA THR A 139 7.30 1.20 7.56
C THR A 139 6.92 1.63 6.15
N THR A 140 7.45 0.95 5.13
CA THR A 140 7.16 1.16 3.71
C THR A 140 7.06 -0.19 2.99
N GLN A 141 6.18 -0.27 1.98
CA GLN A 141 6.04 -1.38 1.03
C GLN A 141 6.72 -1.02 -0.30
N ALA A 142 7.27 -2.04 -1.00
CA ALA A 142 7.84 -1.88 -2.35
C ALA A 142 7.08 -2.61 -3.46
N HIS A 143 7.05 -2.02 -4.65
CA HIS A 143 6.83 -2.76 -5.89
C HIS A 143 8.14 -3.40 -6.38
N VAL A 144 8.08 -4.67 -6.78
CA VAL A 144 9.16 -5.43 -7.40
C VAL A 144 8.63 -6.09 -8.67
N THR A 145 8.82 -5.40 -9.78
CA THR A 145 8.35 -5.84 -11.10
C THR A 145 9.38 -5.50 -12.16
N ASN A 146 9.24 -6.08 -13.35
CA ASN A 146 9.96 -5.64 -14.52
C ASN A 146 9.14 -5.84 -15.78
N LEU A 147 9.48 -5.09 -16.84
CA LEU A 147 8.72 -5.07 -18.10
C LEU A 147 8.58 -6.45 -18.77
N ARG A 148 9.46 -7.39 -18.44
CA ARG A 148 9.57 -8.69 -19.09
C ARG A 148 9.05 -9.84 -18.23
N ASP A 149 8.48 -9.57 -17.06
CA ASP A 149 8.12 -10.59 -16.07
C ASP A 149 9.29 -11.56 -15.78
N ASN A 150 10.53 -11.04 -15.81
CA ASN A 150 11.73 -11.85 -15.68
C ASN A 150 11.88 -12.34 -14.23
N PRO A 151 11.78 -13.66 -13.97
CA PRO A 151 11.81 -14.21 -12.61
C PRO A 151 13.17 -14.02 -11.92
N VAL A 152 14.26 -14.01 -12.68
CA VAL A 152 15.62 -13.86 -12.15
C VAL A 152 15.83 -12.45 -11.63
N GLN A 153 15.35 -11.46 -12.39
CA GLN A 153 15.37 -10.06 -11.97
C GLN A 153 14.45 -9.83 -10.76
N ILE A 154 13.21 -10.34 -10.76
CA ILE A 154 12.30 -10.20 -9.62
C ILE A 154 12.94 -10.74 -8.33
N ALA A 155 13.59 -11.91 -8.40
CA ALA A 155 14.25 -12.47 -7.22
C ALA A 155 15.39 -11.57 -6.71
N ALA A 156 16.23 -11.03 -7.61
CA ALA A 156 17.32 -10.13 -7.26
C ALA A 156 16.82 -8.80 -6.67
N ASP A 157 15.86 -8.16 -7.34
CA ASP A 157 15.28 -6.88 -6.91
C ASP A 157 14.54 -7.04 -5.56
N ALA A 158 13.85 -8.16 -5.35
CA ALA A 158 13.19 -8.46 -4.08
C ALA A 158 14.18 -8.62 -2.92
N ALA A 159 15.33 -9.23 -3.18
CA ALA A 159 16.36 -9.43 -2.18
C ALA A 159 17.03 -8.10 -1.80
N GLU A 160 17.30 -7.23 -2.79
CA GLU A 160 17.78 -5.87 -2.54
C GLU A 160 16.74 -5.06 -1.75
N ALA A 161 15.48 -5.08 -2.17
CA ALA A 161 14.40 -4.39 -1.48
C ALA A 161 14.31 -4.82 0.00
N ALA A 162 14.44 -6.12 0.27
CA ALA A 162 14.38 -6.66 1.62
C ALA A 162 15.51 -6.11 2.53
N ILE A 163 16.75 -6.00 2.02
CA ILE A 163 17.86 -5.44 2.82
C ILE A 163 17.79 -3.92 2.95
N ARG A 164 17.16 -3.23 2.00
CA ARG A 164 16.86 -1.79 2.09
C ARG A 164 15.82 -1.49 3.17
N GLY A 165 15.01 -2.46 3.58
CA GLY A 165 14.15 -2.37 4.76
C GLY A 165 12.65 -2.49 4.49
N PHE A 166 12.22 -2.77 3.26
CA PHE A 166 10.81 -2.97 2.96
C PHE A 166 10.26 -4.20 3.70
N ASP A 167 9.20 -4.00 4.50
CA ASP A 167 8.54 -5.09 5.24
C ASP A 167 7.50 -5.84 4.41
N GLU A 168 6.99 -5.18 3.37
CA GLU A 168 6.10 -5.75 2.36
C GLU A 168 6.65 -5.49 0.96
N GLN A 169 6.45 -6.47 0.07
CA GLN A 169 6.78 -6.35 -1.34
C GLN A 169 5.65 -6.89 -2.21
N GLU A 170 5.39 -6.21 -3.31
CA GLU A 170 4.32 -6.50 -4.24
C GLU A 170 4.88 -6.68 -5.64
N THR A 171 4.35 -7.67 -6.36
CA THR A 171 4.58 -7.81 -7.79
C THR A 171 3.26 -7.86 -8.53
N THR A 172 3.28 -7.54 -9.82
CA THR A 172 2.21 -7.81 -10.77
C THR A 172 2.86 -8.24 -12.08
N VAL A 173 2.06 -8.36 -13.13
CA VAL A 173 2.46 -8.98 -14.39
C VAL A 173 2.22 -8.07 -15.59
N ALA A 174 3.14 -8.10 -16.55
CA ALA A 174 2.86 -7.63 -17.91
C ALA A 174 1.96 -8.62 -18.65
N VAL A 175 2.15 -9.92 -18.41
CA VAL A 175 1.39 -11.01 -19.02
C VAL A 175 0.82 -11.92 -17.94
N VAL A 176 -0.51 -11.96 -17.80
CA VAL A 176 -1.25 -12.70 -16.75
C VAL A 176 -0.71 -14.11 -16.47
N ARG A 177 -0.30 -14.85 -17.50
CA ARG A 177 0.20 -16.23 -17.37
C ARG A 177 1.57 -16.35 -16.68
N TYR A 178 2.30 -15.27 -16.47
CA TYR A 178 3.54 -15.23 -15.69
C TYR A 178 3.31 -15.18 -14.18
N ALA A 179 2.09 -14.89 -13.72
CA ALA A 179 1.86 -14.60 -12.31
C ALA A 179 2.39 -15.65 -11.32
N PRO A 180 2.28 -16.98 -11.59
CA PRO A 180 2.89 -17.97 -10.72
C PRO A 180 4.41 -17.84 -10.59
N PHE A 181 5.12 -17.46 -11.66
CA PHE A 181 6.56 -17.22 -11.65
C PHE A 181 6.92 -15.91 -10.95
N ASN A 182 6.16 -14.83 -11.15
CA ASN A 182 6.39 -13.57 -10.46
C ASN A 182 6.20 -13.74 -8.95
N ALA A 183 5.09 -14.36 -8.52
CA ALA A 183 4.82 -14.66 -7.12
C ALA A 183 5.91 -15.54 -6.49
N LEU A 184 6.28 -16.63 -7.17
CA LEU A 184 7.36 -17.53 -6.74
C LEU A 184 8.68 -16.79 -6.57
N SER A 185 9.06 -15.98 -7.55
CA SER A 185 10.36 -15.29 -7.58
C SER A 185 10.42 -14.20 -6.52
N LEU A 186 9.32 -13.47 -6.32
CA LEU A 186 9.19 -12.47 -5.26
C LEU A 186 9.28 -13.12 -3.88
N LEU A 187 8.56 -14.21 -3.65
CA LEU A 187 8.61 -14.97 -2.40
C LEU A 187 10.04 -15.42 -2.09
N VAL A 188 10.71 -16.06 -3.05
CA VAL A 188 12.07 -16.59 -2.83
C VAL A 188 13.10 -15.47 -2.67
N GLY A 189 13.02 -14.42 -3.50
CA GLY A 189 13.94 -13.29 -3.45
C GLY A 189 13.83 -12.51 -2.14
N SER A 190 12.62 -12.18 -1.71
CA SER A 190 12.37 -11.48 -0.45
C SER A 190 12.92 -12.24 0.76
N GLN A 191 12.67 -13.56 0.83
CA GLN A 191 13.19 -14.40 1.91
C GLN A 191 14.71 -14.59 1.84
N THR A 192 15.32 -14.43 0.67
CA THR A 192 16.77 -14.46 0.52
C THR A 192 17.43 -13.20 1.07
N GLY A 193 16.79 -12.03 0.90
CA GLY A 193 17.29 -10.78 1.43
C GLY A 193 17.04 -10.61 2.93
N ARG A 194 15.80 -10.82 3.38
CA ARG A 194 15.43 -10.78 4.80
C ARG A 194 14.23 -11.68 5.07
N GLY A 195 14.43 -12.75 5.83
CA GLY A 195 13.32 -13.58 6.33
C GLY A 195 12.28 -12.72 7.06
N GLY A 196 11.00 -13.00 6.84
CA GLY A 196 9.88 -12.24 7.43
C GLY A 196 9.26 -11.18 6.51
N VAL A 197 9.90 -10.84 5.39
CA VAL A 197 9.26 -9.93 4.40
C VAL A 197 8.00 -10.58 3.83
N LEU A 198 6.90 -9.83 3.84
CA LEU A 198 5.61 -10.25 3.32
C LEU A 198 5.55 -9.99 1.80
N THR A 199 5.03 -10.94 1.03
CA THR A 199 4.93 -10.82 -0.43
C THR A 199 3.52 -11.00 -0.95
N GLN A 200 3.16 -10.24 -1.98
CA GLN A 200 1.89 -10.39 -2.71
C GLN A 200 2.09 -10.39 -4.23
N CYS A 201 1.09 -10.89 -4.97
CA CYS A 201 1.07 -10.87 -6.43
C CYS A 201 -0.31 -10.45 -6.92
N SER A 202 -0.41 -9.19 -7.32
CA SER A 202 -1.67 -8.47 -7.52
C SER A 202 -2.28 -8.77 -8.88
N LEU A 203 -3.48 -9.34 -8.88
CA LEU A 203 -4.14 -9.93 -10.05
C LEU A 203 -5.67 -9.80 -9.96
N GLU A 204 -6.37 -10.45 -10.90
CA GLU A 204 -7.77 -10.80 -10.71
C GLU A 204 -7.95 -11.64 -9.43
N GLU A 205 -9.02 -11.34 -8.71
CA GLU A 205 -9.25 -11.71 -7.31
C GLU A 205 -9.25 -13.23 -7.05
N ALA A 206 -9.90 -14.01 -7.91
CA ALA A 206 -9.94 -15.47 -7.76
C ALA A 206 -8.56 -16.10 -8.03
N THR A 207 -7.85 -15.60 -9.03
CA THR A 207 -6.48 -16.01 -9.38
C THR A 207 -5.51 -15.69 -8.24
N GLU A 208 -5.61 -14.49 -7.65
CA GLU A 208 -4.78 -14.07 -6.53
C GLU A 208 -5.04 -14.93 -5.28
N LEU A 209 -6.32 -15.21 -4.98
CA LEU A 209 -6.68 -16.10 -3.89
C LEU A 209 -6.13 -17.51 -4.13
N GLU A 210 -6.14 -18.03 -5.36
CA GLU A 210 -5.57 -19.32 -5.69
C GLU A 210 -4.06 -19.37 -5.42
N LEU A 211 -3.31 -18.35 -5.84
CA LEU A 211 -1.87 -18.23 -5.51
C LEU A 211 -1.64 -18.19 -4.00
N GLY A 212 -2.50 -17.45 -3.29
CA GLY A 212 -2.53 -17.42 -1.83
C GLY A 212 -2.75 -18.80 -1.23
N MET A 213 -3.78 -19.54 -1.66
CA MET A 213 -4.09 -20.90 -1.19
C MET A 213 -2.96 -21.90 -1.46
N ARG A 214 -2.24 -21.72 -2.57
CA ARG A 214 -1.08 -22.55 -2.94
C ARG A 214 0.18 -22.19 -2.17
N GLY A 215 0.21 -21.11 -1.39
CA GLY A 215 1.40 -20.76 -0.62
C GLY A 215 2.47 -20.02 -1.43
N LEU A 216 2.11 -19.37 -2.53
CA LEU A 216 3.04 -18.63 -3.39
C LEU A 216 3.12 -17.13 -3.04
N THR A 217 2.16 -16.64 -2.24
CA THR A 217 2.16 -15.30 -1.64
C THR A 217 2.02 -15.40 -0.13
N CYS A 218 2.33 -14.33 0.60
CA CYS A 218 2.15 -14.25 2.05
C CYS A 218 0.86 -13.52 2.44
N TYR A 219 0.44 -12.54 1.63
CA TYR A 219 -0.74 -11.71 1.84
C TYR A 219 -1.34 -11.25 0.49
N ALA A 220 -2.42 -10.48 0.55
CA ALA A 220 -3.06 -9.81 -0.58
C ALA A 220 -3.54 -8.40 -0.18
N GLU A 221 -3.44 -7.42 -1.07
CA GLU A 221 -3.81 -6.02 -0.82
C GLU A 221 -4.77 -5.48 -1.87
N THR A 222 -4.57 -5.81 -3.15
CA THR A 222 -5.35 -5.28 -4.28
C THR A 222 -6.79 -5.81 -4.34
N ILE A 223 -7.34 -6.22 -3.20
CA ILE A 223 -8.71 -6.66 -3.02
C ILE A 223 -9.63 -5.44 -3.03
N SER A 224 -9.98 -5.00 -4.24
CA SER A 224 -10.53 -3.67 -4.48
C SER A 224 -11.98 -3.48 -4.02
N VAL A 225 -12.31 -2.32 -3.46
CA VAL A 225 -13.68 -1.88 -3.14
C VAL A 225 -13.96 -0.48 -3.68
N TYR A 226 -15.23 -0.20 -4.01
CA TYR A 226 -15.61 1.00 -4.74
C TYR A 226 -16.81 1.72 -4.10
N GLY A 227 -16.89 3.03 -4.35
CA GLY A 227 -17.81 3.95 -3.70
C GLY A 227 -19.17 4.09 -4.39
N THR A 228 -19.39 3.45 -5.54
CA THR A 228 -20.69 3.41 -6.24
C THR A 228 -20.98 2.01 -6.77
N GLU A 229 -22.26 1.61 -6.83
CA GLU A 229 -22.65 0.27 -7.29
C GLU A 229 -22.24 -0.05 -8.73
N PRO A 230 -22.39 0.87 -9.71
CA PRO A 230 -21.97 0.59 -11.08
C PRO A 230 -20.47 0.31 -11.18
N VAL A 231 -19.65 1.05 -10.44
CA VAL A 231 -18.19 0.86 -10.40
C VAL A 231 -17.84 -0.43 -9.70
N PHE A 232 -18.53 -0.77 -8.61
CA PHE A 232 -18.36 -2.07 -7.95
C PHE A 232 -18.69 -3.23 -8.90
N THR A 233 -19.74 -3.09 -9.69
CA THR A 233 -20.15 -4.08 -10.70
C THR A 233 -19.13 -4.19 -11.83
N ASP A 234 -18.60 -3.07 -12.33
CA ASP A 234 -17.53 -3.07 -13.34
C ASP A 234 -16.19 -3.60 -12.78
N GLY A 235 -15.98 -3.48 -11.47
CA GLY A 235 -14.94 -4.16 -10.70
C GLY A 235 -15.22 -5.64 -10.42
N ASP A 236 -16.29 -6.20 -11.00
CA ASP A 236 -16.74 -7.61 -10.91
C ASP A 236 -17.08 -8.09 -9.49
N ASP A 237 -17.52 -7.19 -8.62
CA ASP A 237 -17.80 -7.52 -7.23
C ASP A 237 -18.99 -6.75 -6.62
N THR A 238 -19.30 -7.10 -5.37
CA THR A 238 -20.24 -6.41 -4.49
C THR A 238 -19.61 -6.30 -3.09
N PRO A 239 -20.14 -5.45 -2.19
CA PRO A 239 -19.70 -5.44 -0.80
C PRO A 239 -19.75 -6.83 -0.12
N TRP A 240 -20.70 -7.68 -0.51
CA TRP A 240 -20.82 -9.05 0.04
C TRP A 240 -19.81 -10.03 -0.52
N SER A 241 -19.56 -10.03 -1.84
CA SER A 241 -18.53 -10.92 -2.41
C SER A 241 -17.16 -10.55 -1.86
N LYS A 242 -16.85 -9.26 -1.73
CA LYS A 242 -15.62 -8.78 -1.06
C LYS A 242 -15.54 -9.17 0.42
N GLY A 243 -16.63 -9.03 1.18
CA GLY A 243 -16.66 -9.50 2.57
C GLY A 243 -16.44 -11.02 2.71
N ILE A 244 -16.98 -11.82 1.79
CA ILE A 244 -16.74 -13.26 1.71
C ILE A 244 -15.29 -13.55 1.32
N LEU A 245 -14.74 -12.82 0.34
CA LEU A 245 -13.36 -12.97 -0.12
C LEU A 245 -12.35 -12.65 1.00
N ALA A 246 -12.55 -11.55 1.72
CA ALA A 246 -11.77 -11.22 2.92
C ALA A 246 -11.79 -12.38 3.95
N SER A 247 -12.98 -12.93 4.21
CA SER A 247 -13.12 -14.10 5.08
C SER A 247 -12.46 -15.36 4.50
N ALA A 248 -12.41 -15.52 3.17
CA ALA A 248 -11.75 -16.63 2.50
C ALA A 248 -10.23 -16.57 2.73
N TYR A 249 -9.59 -15.41 2.57
CA TYR A 249 -8.19 -15.21 2.94
C TYR A 249 -7.94 -15.51 4.43
N ALA A 250 -8.71 -14.90 5.33
CA ALA A 250 -8.55 -15.09 6.78
C ALA A 250 -8.74 -16.57 7.18
N SER A 251 -9.68 -17.30 6.57
CA SER A 251 -9.90 -18.73 6.84
C SER A 251 -8.73 -19.63 6.43
N ARG A 252 -7.81 -19.14 5.60
CA ARG A 252 -6.57 -19.80 5.20
C ARG A 252 -5.36 -19.25 5.94
N GLY A 253 -5.59 -18.41 6.96
CA GLY A 253 -4.54 -17.72 7.68
C GLY A 253 -3.76 -16.79 6.78
N LEU A 254 -4.36 -16.16 5.78
CA LEU A 254 -3.69 -15.19 4.93
C LEU A 254 -4.02 -13.78 5.41
N LYS A 255 -2.98 -12.99 5.70
CA LYS A 255 -3.13 -11.55 5.89
C LYS A 255 -3.72 -10.97 4.60
N MET A 256 -4.63 -10.03 4.75
CA MET A 256 -5.09 -9.26 3.61
C MET A 256 -5.59 -7.90 4.05
N ARG A 257 -5.61 -6.99 3.10
CA ARG A 257 -6.34 -5.73 3.22
C ARG A 257 -7.11 -5.46 1.94
N PHE A 258 -8.06 -4.54 2.01
CA PHE A 258 -8.70 -4.02 0.81
C PHE A 258 -7.84 -2.93 0.17
N THR A 259 -8.16 -2.59 -1.07
CA THR A 259 -7.66 -1.41 -1.76
C THR A 259 -8.84 -0.53 -2.19
N SER A 260 -8.72 0.77 -2.00
CA SER A 260 -9.61 1.79 -2.58
C SER A 260 -8.79 3.04 -2.92
N GLY A 261 -9.44 4.15 -3.23
CA GLY A 261 -8.74 5.39 -3.47
C GLY A 261 -9.61 6.42 -4.17
N THR A 262 -9.45 7.69 -3.77
CA THR A 262 -10.12 8.79 -4.46
C THR A 262 -9.85 8.79 -5.96
N GLY A 263 -10.93 8.90 -6.74
CA GLY A 263 -10.88 9.06 -8.20
C GLY A 263 -11.19 7.81 -8.99
N SER A 264 -11.27 6.63 -8.37
CA SER A 264 -11.61 5.38 -9.06
C SER A 264 -12.97 5.45 -9.77
N GLU A 265 -13.99 6.00 -9.11
CA GLU A 265 -15.33 6.07 -9.65
C GLU A 265 -15.45 7.08 -10.80
N VAL A 266 -14.63 8.13 -10.77
CA VAL A 266 -14.52 9.10 -11.87
C VAL A 266 -13.81 8.48 -13.05
N GLN A 267 -12.69 7.78 -12.80
CA GLN A 267 -11.93 7.06 -13.83
C GLN A 267 -12.79 5.97 -14.52
N MET A 268 -13.67 5.32 -13.76
CA MET A 268 -14.58 4.28 -14.24
C MET A 268 -15.93 4.83 -14.73
N GLY A 269 -16.15 6.15 -14.66
CA GLY A 269 -17.25 6.83 -15.34
C GLY A 269 -18.59 6.90 -14.58
N TYR A 270 -18.63 6.53 -13.30
CA TYR A 270 -19.87 6.52 -12.50
C TYR A 270 -19.66 7.07 -11.09
N ALA A 271 -19.29 8.34 -10.98
CA ALA A 271 -19.10 9.03 -9.70
C ALA A 271 -20.42 9.56 -9.06
N GLU A 272 -21.57 9.37 -9.71
CA GLU A 272 -22.89 9.82 -9.23
C GLU A 272 -22.95 11.31 -8.83
N GLY A 273 -22.12 12.13 -9.49
CA GLY A 273 -21.95 13.55 -9.21
C GLY A 273 -21.41 13.88 -7.82
N LYS A 274 -20.82 12.93 -7.10
CA LYS A 274 -20.25 13.10 -5.76
C LYS A 274 -18.77 13.45 -5.83
N SER A 275 -18.23 14.04 -4.76
CA SER A 275 -16.79 14.22 -4.64
C SER A 275 -16.07 12.89 -4.47
N MET A 276 -14.83 12.86 -4.92
CA MET A 276 -13.97 11.67 -4.78
C MET A 276 -13.83 11.27 -3.31
N LEU A 277 -13.62 12.24 -2.40
CA LEU A 277 -13.43 11.95 -0.97
C LEU A 277 -14.69 11.40 -0.29
N TYR A 278 -15.88 11.84 -0.70
CA TYR A 278 -17.11 11.23 -0.20
C TYR A 278 -17.24 9.77 -0.64
N LEU A 279 -17.00 9.48 -1.93
CA LEU A 279 -17.05 8.11 -2.44
C LEU A 279 -16.00 7.23 -1.78
N GLU A 280 -14.78 7.73 -1.63
CA GLU A 280 -13.72 7.03 -0.90
C GLU A 280 -14.09 6.81 0.56
N SER A 281 -14.77 7.76 1.22
CA SER A 281 -15.27 7.50 2.57
C SER A 281 -16.25 6.33 2.60
N ARG A 282 -17.07 6.11 1.57
CA ARG A 282 -17.92 4.92 1.49
C ARG A 282 -17.06 3.66 1.39
N CYS A 283 -16.01 3.66 0.56
CA CYS A 283 -15.04 2.55 0.47
C CYS A 283 -14.40 2.20 1.82
N ILE A 284 -13.97 3.21 2.57
CA ILE A 284 -13.36 3.00 3.89
C ILE A 284 -14.37 2.39 4.86
N PHE A 285 -15.63 2.84 4.85
CA PHE A 285 -16.68 2.24 5.67
C PHE A 285 -17.07 0.83 5.22
N ILE A 286 -17.01 0.50 3.92
CA ILE A 286 -17.16 -0.88 3.43
C ILE A 286 -16.04 -1.76 3.99
N THR A 287 -14.80 -1.27 3.98
CA THR A 287 -13.64 -1.98 4.53
C THR A 287 -13.82 -2.27 6.02
N LYS A 288 -14.22 -1.24 6.79
CA LYS A 288 -14.54 -1.39 8.21
C LYS A 288 -15.68 -2.39 8.44
N ALA A 289 -16.75 -2.27 7.66
CA ALA A 289 -17.94 -3.12 7.70
C ALA A 289 -17.63 -4.60 7.41
N ALA A 290 -16.68 -4.87 6.51
CA ALA A 290 -16.25 -6.21 6.16
C ALA A 290 -15.39 -6.88 7.25
N GLY A 291 -14.96 -6.14 8.27
CA GLY A 291 -14.06 -6.65 9.31
C GLY A 291 -12.63 -6.84 8.82
N VAL A 292 -12.26 -6.17 7.72
CA VAL A 292 -10.90 -6.19 7.19
C VAL A 292 -10.00 -5.33 8.07
N GLN A 293 -8.79 -5.81 8.33
CA GLN A 293 -7.87 -5.20 9.29
C GLN A 293 -7.21 -3.91 8.78
N GLY A 294 -7.22 -3.66 7.47
CA GLY A 294 -6.46 -2.61 6.83
C GLY A 294 -7.00 -2.18 5.48
N LEU A 295 -6.44 -1.09 4.96
CA LEU A 295 -6.79 -0.53 3.67
C LEU A 295 -5.56 0.08 3.01
N GLN A 296 -5.33 -0.28 1.75
CA GLN A 296 -4.54 0.54 0.85
C GLN A 296 -5.42 1.64 0.26
N ASN A 297 -5.12 2.91 0.58
CA ASN A 297 -5.77 4.07 -0.03
C ASN A 297 -4.83 5.27 -0.10
N GLY A 298 -5.33 6.41 -0.56
CA GLY A 298 -4.52 7.57 -0.94
C GLY A 298 -4.46 7.70 -2.45
N SER A 299 -5.62 7.54 -3.11
CA SER A 299 -5.86 7.49 -4.56
C SER A 299 -5.23 6.32 -5.33
N ILE A 300 -4.06 5.81 -4.90
CA ILE A 300 -3.41 4.62 -5.47
C ILE A 300 -3.23 4.81 -6.98
N SER A 301 -3.70 3.87 -7.80
CA SER A 301 -3.57 3.88 -9.25
C SER A 301 -4.32 5.04 -9.92
N CYS A 302 -5.24 5.70 -9.20
CA CYS A 302 -6.05 6.79 -9.72
C CYS A 302 -5.48 8.19 -9.41
N ILE A 303 -4.29 8.31 -8.81
CA ILE A 303 -3.69 9.58 -8.32
C ILE A 303 -3.65 10.72 -9.35
N GLY A 304 -3.62 10.41 -10.65
CA GLY A 304 -3.75 11.41 -11.71
C GLY A 304 -5.07 12.19 -11.67
N ILE A 305 -6.15 11.59 -11.14
CA ILE A 305 -7.50 12.16 -11.09
C ILE A 305 -7.65 13.22 -9.98
N PRO A 306 -7.47 12.92 -8.67
CA PRO A 306 -7.44 13.97 -7.66
C PRO A 306 -6.25 14.90 -7.90
N GLY A 307 -5.11 14.40 -8.36
CA GLY A 307 -3.96 15.22 -8.76
C GLY A 307 -4.30 16.29 -9.81
N ALA A 308 -5.32 16.09 -10.65
CA ALA A 308 -5.69 17.05 -11.67
C ALA A 308 -6.52 18.24 -11.16
N VAL A 309 -7.15 18.13 -9.98
CA VAL A 309 -8.11 19.10 -9.46
C VAL A 309 -7.61 19.83 -8.19
N PRO A 310 -8.19 20.99 -7.84
CA PRO A 310 -7.84 21.70 -6.59
C PRO A 310 -7.98 20.80 -5.36
N SER A 311 -7.09 20.99 -4.38
CA SER A 311 -7.11 20.28 -3.10
C SER A 311 -6.96 18.75 -3.18
N GLY A 312 -6.74 18.16 -4.36
CA GLY A 312 -6.64 16.71 -4.51
C GLY A 312 -5.59 16.03 -3.65
N ILE A 313 -4.38 16.60 -3.56
CA ILE A 313 -3.32 16.06 -2.71
C ILE A 313 -3.67 16.18 -1.21
N ARG A 314 -4.46 17.19 -0.82
CA ARG A 314 -5.03 17.26 0.54
C ARG A 314 -6.09 16.19 0.75
N ALA A 315 -6.95 15.94 -0.24
CA ALA A 315 -7.96 14.87 -0.16
C ALA A 315 -7.31 13.48 -0.03
N VAL A 316 -6.18 13.24 -0.71
CA VAL A 316 -5.35 12.04 -0.57
C VAL A 316 -4.84 11.85 0.87
N LEU A 317 -4.41 12.92 1.55
CA LEU A 317 -4.07 12.82 2.97
C LEU A 317 -5.32 12.62 3.85
N ALA A 318 -6.43 13.26 3.48
CA ALA A 318 -7.69 13.17 4.22
C ALA A 318 -8.27 11.75 4.22
N GLU A 319 -8.28 11.04 3.08
CA GLU A 319 -8.76 9.64 3.01
C GLU A 319 -7.88 8.68 3.83
N ASN A 320 -6.55 8.89 3.82
CA ASN A 320 -5.67 8.12 4.69
C ASN A 320 -6.03 8.36 6.17
N LEU A 321 -6.28 9.62 6.54
CA LEU A 321 -6.68 9.99 7.90
C LEU A 321 -8.03 9.37 8.29
N ILE A 322 -9.00 9.36 7.37
CA ILE A 322 -10.31 8.71 7.57
C ILE A 322 -10.14 7.22 7.85
N ALA A 323 -9.24 6.54 7.14
CA ALA A 323 -9.00 5.12 7.35
C ALA A 323 -8.35 4.83 8.72
N VAL A 324 -7.28 5.52 9.11
CA VAL A 324 -6.65 5.30 10.43
C VAL A 324 -7.57 5.71 11.59
N MET A 325 -8.40 6.76 11.40
CA MET A 325 -9.32 7.17 12.46
C MET A 325 -10.48 6.18 12.63
N LEU A 326 -10.78 5.35 11.63
CA LEU A 326 -11.69 4.20 11.74
C LEU A 326 -11.00 2.92 12.26
N ASP A 327 -9.78 3.06 12.79
CA ASP A 327 -9.00 1.98 13.41
C ASP A 327 -8.61 0.87 12.40
N LEU A 328 -8.31 1.29 11.17
CA LEU A 328 -7.73 0.43 10.13
C LEU A 328 -6.21 0.64 10.07
N GLU A 329 -5.47 -0.38 9.68
CA GLU A 329 -4.14 -0.22 9.11
C GLU A 329 -4.24 0.57 7.80
N VAL A 330 -3.29 1.44 7.53
CA VAL A 330 -3.25 2.20 6.27
C VAL A 330 -1.92 2.05 5.54
N ALA A 331 -2.01 1.48 4.33
CA ALA A 331 -0.97 1.52 3.32
C ALA A 331 -1.27 2.70 2.37
N SER A 332 -0.48 3.78 2.47
CA SER A 332 -0.99 5.13 2.18
C SER A 332 -0.69 5.69 0.78
N GLY A 333 -0.74 4.84 -0.25
CA GLY A 333 -0.43 5.21 -1.62
C GLY A 333 1.05 5.53 -1.79
N ASN A 334 1.40 6.67 -2.39
CA ASN A 334 2.79 7.00 -2.76
C ASN A 334 3.43 5.95 -3.68
N ASP A 335 2.59 5.26 -4.42
CA ASP A 335 2.81 4.00 -5.12
C ASP A 335 2.61 4.16 -6.64
N GLN A 336 2.11 5.32 -7.07
CA GLN A 336 1.78 5.60 -8.47
C GLN A 336 2.25 7.00 -8.92
N THR A 337 2.69 7.11 -10.17
CA THR A 337 3.08 8.37 -10.80
C THR A 337 1.88 9.27 -11.08
N PHE A 338 2.06 10.58 -10.88
CA PHE A 338 1.04 11.59 -11.23
C PHE A 338 1.60 12.91 -11.77
N SER A 339 2.92 13.09 -11.71
CA SER A 339 3.59 14.35 -11.95
C SER A 339 4.96 14.14 -12.56
N HIS A 340 5.30 14.95 -13.55
CA HIS A 340 6.63 14.99 -14.16
C HIS A 340 7.62 15.84 -13.35
N SER A 341 7.15 16.50 -12.28
CA SER A 341 7.96 17.39 -11.45
C SER A 341 8.31 16.73 -10.12
N ASP A 342 9.62 16.59 -9.83
CA ASP A 342 10.14 16.10 -8.55
C ASP A 342 9.57 16.86 -7.36
N ILE A 343 9.56 18.20 -7.42
CA ILE A 343 9.00 19.06 -6.36
C ILE A 343 7.56 18.65 -5.98
N ARG A 344 6.75 18.29 -6.97
CA ARG A 344 5.32 18.03 -6.77
C ARG A 344 5.08 16.61 -6.25
N ARG A 345 5.83 15.61 -6.75
CA ARG A 345 5.79 14.24 -6.21
C ARG A 345 6.38 14.14 -4.81
N THR A 346 7.42 14.90 -4.49
CA THR A 346 7.96 15.03 -3.12
C THR A 346 6.94 15.68 -2.19
N ALA A 347 6.30 16.78 -2.60
CA ALA A 347 5.27 17.42 -1.77
C ALA A 347 4.10 16.48 -1.45
N ARG A 348 3.71 15.61 -2.40
CA ARG A 348 2.73 14.54 -2.18
C ARG A 348 3.25 13.51 -1.18
N LEU A 349 4.48 13.00 -1.35
CA LEU A 349 5.10 12.05 -0.42
C LEU A 349 5.14 12.55 1.03
N LEU A 350 5.54 13.81 1.22
CA LEU A 350 5.74 14.39 2.54
C LEU A 350 4.47 14.39 3.40
N MET A 351 3.28 14.31 2.80
CA MET A 351 2.01 14.23 3.52
C MET A 351 1.90 12.97 4.39
N GLN A 352 2.45 11.84 3.93
CA GLN A 352 2.46 10.58 4.67
C GLN A 352 3.82 10.28 5.30
N PHE A 353 4.91 10.69 4.64
CA PHE A 353 6.28 10.48 5.14
C PHE A 353 6.54 11.20 6.46
N LEU A 354 6.16 12.48 6.58
CA LEU A 354 6.42 13.27 7.79
C LEU A 354 5.72 12.73 9.04
N PRO A 355 4.39 12.45 9.03
CA PRO A 355 3.74 11.88 10.21
C PRO A 355 3.99 10.39 10.39
N GLY A 356 4.34 9.68 9.31
CA GLY A 356 4.34 8.22 9.21
C GLY A 356 2.91 7.65 9.10
N THR A 357 2.77 6.59 8.32
CA THR A 357 1.58 5.72 8.26
C THR A 357 2.00 4.27 8.52
N ASP A 358 1.07 3.32 8.56
CA ASP A 358 1.46 1.92 8.78
C ASP A 358 2.41 1.46 7.67
N TYR A 359 2.14 1.88 6.42
CA TYR A 359 3.08 1.87 5.28
C TYR A 359 3.07 3.22 4.55
N ILE A 360 4.18 3.97 4.63
CA ILE A 360 4.33 5.35 4.08
C ILE A 360 4.12 5.38 2.58
N SER A 361 4.78 4.46 1.89
CA SER A 361 4.36 4.07 0.55
C SER A 361 3.82 2.64 0.62
N SER A 362 2.70 2.43 -0.05
CA SER A 362 2.14 1.11 -0.31
C SER A 362 2.70 0.49 -1.59
N GLY A 363 3.71 1.10 -2.23
CA GLY A 363 4.27 0.59 -3.48
C GLY A 363 5.43 1.43 -4.00
N TYR A 364 6.44 1.71 -3.16
CA TYR A 364 7.66 2.37 -3.62
C TYR A 364 8.30 1.47 -4.69
N SER A 365 8.63 1.98 -5.88
CA SER A 365 9.21 1.09 -6.88
C SER A 365 10.65 0.73 -6.51
N ALA A 366 10.90 -0.50 -6.08
CA ALA A 366 12.26 -1.00 -5.84
C ALA A 366 13.01 -1.32 -7.14
N THR A 367 12.36 -1.09 -8.28
CA THR A 367 12.95 -1.07 -9.61
C THR A 367 12.79 0.31 -10.24
N PRO A 368 13.56 0.68 -11.25
CA PRO A 368 13.34 1.93 -11.97
C PRO A 368 11.94 1.96 -12.59
N ASN A 369 11.31 3.13 -12.67
CA ASN A 369 9.91 3.24 -13.10
C ASN A 369 9.61 2.70 -14.51
N TYR A 370 10.61 2.56 -15.39
CA TYR A 370 10.39 1.91 -16.70
C TYR A 370 10.11 0.40 -16.59
N ASP A 371 10.41 -0.21 -15.44
CA ASP A 371 10.15 -1.61 -15.08
C ASP A 371 8.97 -1.77 -14.13
N ASN A 372 8.43 -0.67 -13.62
CA ASN A 372 7.29 -0.71 -12.73
C ASN A 372 6.00 -1.05 -13.50
N MET A 373 5.47 -2.24 -13.29
CA MET A 373 4.30 -2.75 -14.01
C MET A 373 2.96 -2.21 -13.48
N PHE A 374 3.00 -1.39 -12.43
CA PHE A 374 1.87 -0.58 -11.99
C PHE A 374 1.79 0.75 -12.74
N ALA A 375 2.61 0.97 -13.78
CA ALA A 375 2.75 2.22 -14.54
C ALA A 375 3.58 3.32 -13.86
N GLY A 376 4.53 2.91 -13.02
CA GLY A 376 5.49 3.79 -12.36
C GLY A 376 5.02 4.23 -10.99
N SER A 377 5.86 4.15 -9.97
CA SER A 377 5.57 4.66 -8.63
C SER A 377 5.93 6.14 -8.47
N ASN A 378 5.37 6.78 -7.43
CA ASN A 378 5.69 8.16 -7.07
C ASN A 378 7.18 8.35 -6.73
N PHE A 379 7.82 7.30 -6.19
CA PHE A 379 9.26 7.19 -5.96
C PHE A 379 9.75 5.84 -6.46
N ASP A 380 10.94 5.80 -7.05
CA ASP A 380 11.52 4.58 -7.62
C ASP A 380 12.97 4.33 -7.18
N ALA A 381 13.59 3.27 -7.71
CA ALA A 381 14.93 2.86 -7.31
C ALA A 381 16.00 3.96 -7.50
N ASP A 382 15.80 4.92 -8.42
CA ASP A 382 16.74 6.02 -8.60
C ASP A 382 16.62 7.07 -7.48
N ASP A 383 15.54 7.04 -6.69
CA ASP A 383 15.29 7.95 -5.58
C ASP A 383 15.75 7.41 -4.21
N PHE A 384 16.40 6.23 -4.15
CA PHE A 384 16.77 5.62 -2.87
C PHE A 384 17.67 6.52 -2.02
N ASP A 385 18.63 7.19 -2.64
CA ASP A 385 19.57 8.07 -1.95
C ASP A 385 18.86 9.35 -1.47
N ASP A 386 18.03 9.97 -2.30
CA ASP A 386 17.22 11.13 -1.91
C ASP A 386 16.28 10.78 -0.74
N TYR A 387 15.64 9.60 -0.76
CA TYR A 387 14.78 9.15 0.32
C TYR A 387 15.55 8.95 1.64
N ASN A 388 16.74 8.34 1.59
CA ASN A 388 17.62 8.21 2.75
C ASN A 388 18.12 9.56 3.28
N ILE A 389 18.46 10.50 2.39
CA ILE A 389 18.85 11.86 2.76
C ILE A 389 17.68 12.61 3.41
N LEU A 390 16.46 12.47 2.90
CA LEU A 390 15.27 13.07 3.52
C LEU A 390 15.02 12.54 4.94
N GLN A 391 15.19 11.23 5.16
CA GLN A 391 15.10 10.63 6.50
C GLN A 391 16.11 11.25 7.47
N ARG A 392 17.35 11.39 7.01
CA ARG A 392 18.46 12.01 7.75
C ARG A 392 18.21 13.49 8.05
N ASP A 393 17.83 14.26 7.04
CA ASP A 393 17.69 15.71 7.13
C ASP A 393 16.55 16.13 8.06
N LEU A 394 15.45 15.36 8.03
CA LEU A 394 14.25 15.67 8.79
C LEU A 394 14.16 14.92 10.12
N LYS A 395 15.09 13.97 10.36
CA LYS A 395 15.03 13.02 11.47
C LYS A 395 13.66 12.31 11.50
N VAL A 396 13.28 11.79 10.34
CA VAL A 396 12.03 11.04 10.10
C VAL A 396 12.41 9.63 9.71
N ASP A 397 11.71 8.63 10.25
CA ASP A 397 11.88 7.24 9.82
C ASP A 397 10.92 6.94 8.68
N GLY A 398 11.49 6.77 7.48
CA GLY A 398 10.78 6.39 6.26
C GLY A 398 10.71 4.87 6.05
N GLY A 399 11.18 4.07 7.01
CA GLY A 399 11.21 2.61 6.91
C GLY A 399 12.36 2.04 6.05
N LEU A 400 13.14 2.89 5.37
CA LEU A 400 14.26 2.45 4.53
C LEU A 400 15.61 2.70 5.19
N THR A 401 16.64 2.03 4.69
CA THR A 401 17.98 2.04 5.25
C THR A 401 19.00 2.21 4.12
N PRO A 402 20.06 3.02 4.32
CA PRO A 402 21.25 2.96 3.48
C PRO A 402 21.84 1.54 3.45
N VAL A 403 22.33 1.13 2.28
CA VAL A 403 23.02 -0.15 2.03
C VAL A 403 24.24 0.12 1.18
N THR A 404 25.26 -0.73 1.29
CA THR A 404 26.45 -0.66 0.44
C THR A 404 26.24 -1.43 -0.86
N GLU A 405 26.99 -1.07 -1.91
CA GLU A 405 26.97 -1.80 -3.17
C GLU A 405 27.41 -3.26 -2.99
N GLU A 406 28.39 -3.53 -2.11
CA GLU A 406 28.87 -4.89 -1.84
C GLU A 406 27.77 -5.78 -1.22
N GLU A 407 27.00 -5.26 -0.26
CA GLU A 407 25.86 -5.96 0.32
C GLU A 407 24.77 -6.23 -0.72
N VAL A 408 24.47 -5.23 -1.56
CA VAL A 408 23.48 -5.34 -2.64
C VAL A 408 23.89 -6.40 -3.65
N VAL A 409 25.11 -6.32 -4.19
CA VAL A 409 25.64 -7.30 -5.16
C VAL A 409 25.61 -8.71 -4.57
N THR A 410 26.03 -8.87 -3.32
CA THR A 410 26.05 -10.17 -2.64
C THR A 410 24.64 -10.76 -2.52
N VAL A 411 23.67 -9.97 -2.07
CA VAL A 411 22.31 -10.45 -1.82
C VAL A 411 21.56 -10.73 -3.13
N ARG A 412 21.74 -9.87 -4.15
CA ARG A 412 21.17 -10.06 -5.48
C ARG A 412 21.70 -11.32 -6.15
N ASN A 413 23.02 -11.55 -6.08
CA ASN A 413 23.64 -12.75 -6.61
C ASN A 413 23.09 -14.01 -5.92
N LYS A 414 23.01 -13.99 -4.59
CA LYS A 414 22.43 -15.11 -3.83
C LYS A 414 21.02 -15.39 -4.30
N ALA A 415 20.15 -14.38 -4.39
CA ALA A 415 18.76 -14.56 -4.80
C ALA A 415 18.63 -15.09 -6.24
N ALA A 416 19.45 -14.59 -7.17
CA ALA A 416 19.51 -15.07 -8.54
C ALA A 416 19.97 -16.54 -8.62
N ARG A 417 20.93 -16.96 -7.80
CA ARG A 417 21.34 -18.37 -7.66
C ARG A 417 20.26 -19.25 -7.03
N VAL A 418 19.57 -18.73 -6.01
CA VAL A 418 18.49 -19.45 -5.34
C VAL A 418 17.34 -19.71 -6.32
N ILE A 419 16.88 -18.69 -7.06
CA ILE A 419 15.80 -18.86 -8.03
C ILE A 419 16.21 -19.77 -9.20
N GLN A 420 17.49 -19.72 -9.62
CA GLN A 420 18.06 -20.65 -10.61
C GLN A 420 17.87 -22.10 -10.16
N VAL A 421 18.20 -22.40 -8.90
CA VAL A 421 18.08 -23.74 -8.34
C VAL A 421 16.62 -24.15 -8.12
N VAL A 422 15.75 -23.23 -7.69
CA VAL A 422 14.30 -23.51 -7.59
C VAL A 422 13.72 -23.87 -8.95
N PHE A 423 14.09 -23.14 -10.01
CA PHE A 423 13.66 -23.45 -11.37
C PHE A 423 14.15 -24.83 -11.82
N GLU A 424 15.41 -25.17 -11.57
CA GLU A 424 15.96 -26.50 -11.87
C GLU A 424 15.20 -27.62 -11.13
N GLN A 425 15.04 -27.50 -9.81
CA GLN A 425 14.42 -28.53 -8.97
C GLN A 425 12.93 -28.72 -9.24
N LEU A 426 12.22 -27.66 -9.66
CA LEU A 426 10.81 -27.73 -10.05
C LEU A 426 10.60 -28.15 -11.52
N GLY A 427 11.68 -28.34 -12.28
CA GLY A 427 11.63 -28.70 -13.70
C GLY A 427 11.10 -27.58 -14.59
N LEU A 428 11.42 -26.33 -14.26
CA LEU A 428 11.03 -25.12 -14.98
C LEU A 428 12.12 -24.73 -16.02
N PRO A 429 11.83 -23.78 -16.94
CA PRO A 429 12.76 -23.43 -18.01
C PRO A 429 14.06 -22.87 -17.45
N LYS A 430 15.18 -23.37 -17.96
CA LYS A 430 16.50 -23.12 -17.39
C LYS A 430 16.77 -21.63 -17.13
N VAL A 431 17.32 -21.34 -15.95
CA VAL A 431 17.97 -20.06 -15.64
C VAL A 431 19.48 -20.26 -15.82
N THR A 432 20.08 -19.48 -16.70
CA THR A 432 21.51 -19.58 -17.04
C THR A 432 22.39 -18.78 -16.09
N ASP A 433 23.69 -19.09 -16.04
CA ASP A 433 24.66 -18.31 -15.26
C ASP A 433 24.80 -16.87 -15.79
N GLU A 434 24.56 -16.66 -17.08
CA GLU A 434 24.53 -15.32 -17.70
C GLU A 434 23.37 -14.48 -17.14
N GLU A 435 22.19 -15.07 -16.97
CA GLU A 435 21.05 -14.38 -16.35
C GLU A 435 21.30 -14.09 -14.86
N VAL A 436 21.97 -15.01 -14.15
CA VAL A 436 22.33 -14.80 -12.75
C VAL A 436 23.31 -13.64 -12.60
N GLU A 437 24.37 -13.62 -13.42
CA GLU A 437 25.35 -12.53 -13.43
C GLU A 437 24.68 -11.21 -13.82
N ALA A 438 23.83 -11.22 -14.84
CA ALA A 438 23.10 -10.02 -15.25
C ALA A 438 22.21 -9.49 -14.13
N ALA A 439 21.38 -10.34 -13.50
CA ALA A 439 20.50 -9.91 -12.41
C ALA A 439 21.28 -9.38 -11.19
N THR A 440 22.50 -9.89 -10.96
CA THR A 440 23.38 -9.43 -9.88
C THR A 440 23.72 -7.95 -10.00
N TYR A 441 23.98 -7.47 -11.22
CA TYR A 441 24.48 -6.11 -11.48
C TYR A 441 23.49 -5.22 -12.26
N ALA A 442 22.32 -5.75 -12.62
CA ALA A 442 21.31 -5.01 -13.36
C ALA A 442 20.77 -3.83 -12.56
N ARG A 443 20.54 -2.71 -13.24
CA ARG A 443 19.63 -1.66 -12.76
C ARG A 443 18.18 -2.01 -13.09
N GLY A 444 17.94 -2.68 -14.22
CA GLY A 444 16.63 -3.24 -14.54
C GLY A 444 16.64 -4.12 -15.80
N SER A 445 15.48 -4.32 -16.42
CA SER A 445 15.27 -5.31 -17.49
C SER A 445 16.02 -5.03 -18.78
N LYS A 446 16.52 -3.81 -18.96
CA LYS A 446 17.41 -3.43 -20.06
C LYS A 446 18.78 -4.11 -19.97
N ASP A 447 19.18 -4.48 -18.76
CA ASP A 447 20.45 -5.15 -18.47
C ASP A 447 20.29 -6.68 -18.42
N MET A 448 19.05 -7.19 -18.55
CA MET A 448 18.74 -8.62 -18.48
C MET A 448 18.74 -9.28 -19.87
N PRO A 449 19.29 -10.50 -20.01
CA PRO A 449 19.10 -11.34 -21.19
C PRO A 449 17.62 -11.59 -21.48
N GLU A 450 17.28 -11.77 -22.75
CA GLU A 450 15.92 -12.16 -23.14
C GLU A 450 15.66 -13.62 -22.79
N ARG A 451 14.50 -13.89 -22.18
CA ARG A 451 14.00 -15.24 -21.93
C ARG A 451 12.98 -15.66 -22.99
N ASN A 452 12.82 -16.97 -23.18
CA ASN A 452 11.79 -17.51 -24.04
C ASN A 452 10.41 -17.43 -23.36
N MET A 453 9.73 -16.29 -23.52
CA MET A 453 8.44 -16.04 -22.85
C MET A 453 7.38 -17.11 -23.14
N VAL A 454 7.39 -17.72 -24.32
CA VAL A 454 6.41 -18.77 -24.68
C VAL A 454 6.66 -20.04 -23.88
N GLU A 455 7.91 -20.38 -23.62
CA GLU A 455 8.29 -21.52 -22.80
C GLU A 455 7.97 -21.27 -21.33
N ASP A 456 8.28 -20.06 -20.83
CA ASP A 456 7.99 -19.66 -19.45
C ASP A 456 6.48 -19.68 -19.15
N ILE A 457 5.63 -19.04 -19.97
CA ILE A 457 4.17 -19.03 -19.70
C ILE A 457 3.53 -20.42 -19.80
N LYS A 458 4.11 -21.34 -20.60
CA LYS A 458 3.66 -22.73 -20.63
C LYS A 458 4.06 -23.45 -19.36
N ALA A 459 5.31 -23.30 -18.93
CA ALA A 459 5.81 -23.92 -17.72
C ALA A 459 5.13 -23.37 -16.45
N ALA A 460 4.79 -22.08 -16.40
CA ALA A 460 4.02 -21.48 -15.32
C ALA A 460 2.61 -22.10 -15.22
N ALA A 461 1.94 -22.28 -16.37
CA ALA A 461 0.65 -22.98 -16.41
C ALA A 461 0.78 -24.46 -16.00
N GLU A 462 1.76 -25.18 -16.52
CA GLU A 462 2.04 -26.59 -16.16
C GLU A 462 2.42 -26.74 -14.68
N MET A 463 3.12 -25.76 -14.09
CA MET A 463 3.40 -25.70 -12.65
C MET A 463 2.10 -25.61 -11.84
N MET A 464 1.15 -24.79 -12.30
CA MET A 464 -0.16 -24.68 -11.67
C MET A 464 -0.99 -25.96 -11.85
N ASP A 465 -0.97 -26.59 -13.02
CA ASP A 465 -1.67 -27.87 -13.28
C ASP A 465 -1.12 -29.03 -12.44
N ARG A 466 0.20 -29.03 -12.17
CA ARG A 466 0.85 -30.00 -11.26
C ARG A 466 0.49 -29.80 -9.80
N GLY A 467 -0.20 -28.72 -9.44
CA GLY A 467 -0.58 -28.42 -8.06
C GLY A 467 0.62 -28.03 -7.19
N VAL A 468 1.65 -27.41 -7.76
CA VAL A 468 2.84 -26.95 -7.01
C VAL A 468 2.41 -25.94 -5.94
N THR A 469 2.96 -26.12 -4.74
CA THR A 469 2.70 -25.27 -3.58
C THR A 469 3.97 -24.68 -2.99
N GLY A 470 3.84 -23.73 -2.05
CA GLY A 470 4.95 -23.21 -1.27
C GLY A 470 5.77 -24.28 -0.55
N LEU A 471 5.18 -25.43 -0.17
CA LEU A 471 5.93 -26.55 0.40
C LEU A 471 6.84 -27.25 -0.61
N ASP A 472 6.47 -27.26 -1.89
CA ASP A 472 7.33 -27.79 -2.94
C ASP A 472 8.48 -26.84 -3.24
N VAL A 473 8.25 -25.53 -3.09
CA VAL A 473 9.32 -24.51 -3.11
C VAL A 473 10.29 -24.73 -1.95
N VAL A 474 9.81 -24.96 -0.73
CA VAL A 474 10.66 -25.29 0.43
C VAL A 474 11.52 -26.53 0.16
N LYS A 475 10.93 -27.59 -0.41
CA LYS A 475 11.68 -28.81 -0.77
C LYS A 475 12.72 -28.55 -1.85
N ALA A 476 12.38 -27.76 -2.87
CA ALA A 476 13.29 -27.37 -3.95
C ALA A 476 14.50 -26.59 -3.41
N LEU A 477 14.26 -25.64 -2.51
CA LEU A 477 15.31 -24.87 -1.84
C LEU A 477 16.25 -25.76 -1.03
N SER A 478 15.69 -26.64 -0.19
CA SER A 478 16.48 -27.55 0.65
C SER A 478 17.27 -28.58 -0.17
N ALA A 479 16.64 -29.19 -1.18
CA ALA A 479 17.34 -30.09 -2.12
C ALA A 479 18.46 -29.38 -2.90
N GLY A 480 18.28 -28.07 -3.11
CA GLY A 480 19.22 -27.15 -3.71
C GLY A 480 20.38 -26.68 -2.82
N GLY A 481 20.38 -27.04 -1.54
CA GLY A 481 21.40 -26.61 -0.57
C GLY A 481 21.17 -25.22 0.05
N PHE A 482 20.00 -24.61 -0.15
CA PHE A 482 19.61 -23.32 0.44
C PHE A 482 18.67 -23.52 1.64
N ASP A 483 19.11 -24.27 2.64
CA ASP A 483 18.31 -24.60 3.82
C ASP A 483 17.89 -23.37 4.63
N ASP A 484 18.69 -22.31 4.63
CA ASP A 484 18.39 -21.02 5.28
C ASP A 484 17.19 -20.32 4.61
N VAL A 485 17.14 -20.31 3.28
CA VAL A 485 16.00 -19.74 2.53
C VAL A 485 14.81 -20.68 2.60
N ALA A 486 15.02 -22.00 2.58
CA ALA A 486 13.96 -23.00 2.76
C ALA A 486 13.26 -22.84 4.12
N GLU A 487 14.03 -22.66 5.19
CA GLU A 487 13.51 -22.38 6.53
C GLU A 487 12.72 -21.07 6.56
N SER A 488 13.21 -20.03 5.89
CA SER A 488 12.52 -18.74 5.82
C SER A 488 11.16 -18.83 5.11
N VAL A 489 11.12 -19.46 3.93
CA VAL A 489 9.85 -19.69 3.21
C VAL A 489 8.89 -20.55 4.05
N LEU A 490 9.41 -21.58 4.72
CA LEU A 490 8.60 -22.41 5.61
C LEU A 490 8.05 -21.61 6.81
N ASN A 491 8.85 -20.73 7.41
CA ASN A 491 8.43 -19.90 8.53
C ASN A 491 7.38 -18.86 8.11
N MET A 492 7.43 -18.33 6.88
CA MET A 492 6.34 -17.53 6.31
C MET A 492 5.04 -18.34 6.17
N LEU A 493 5.12 -19.58 5.68
CA LEU A 493 3.94 -20.45 5.59
C LEU A 493 3.35 -20.79 6.97
N LYS A 494 4.19 -20.92 8.01
CA LYS A 494 3.74 -21.17 9.40
C LYS A 494 2.97 -20.00 9.99
N GLN A 495 3.15 -18.77 9.51
CA GLN A 495 2.37 -17.60 9.99
C GLN A 495 0.88 -17.83 9.84
N ARG A 496 0.48 -18.53 8.77
CA ARG A 496 -0.89 -18.91 8.48
C ARG A 496 -1.52 -19.83 9.52
N VAL A 497 -0.69 -20.57 10.27
CA VAL A 497 -1.14 -21.45 11.34
C VAL A 497 -1.37 -20.67 12.63
N SER A 498 -0.49 -19.71 12.94
CA SER A 498 -0.61 -18.86 14.13
C SER A 498 -1.78 -17.89 14.04
N GLY A 499 -1.99 -17.28 12.87
CA GLY A 499 -2.94 -16.21 12.66
C GLY A 499 -2.49 -14.86 13.24
N ASP A 500 -1.30 -14.75 13.85
CA ASP A 500 -0.86 -13.54 14.53
C ASP A 500 -0.72 -12.35 13.56
N PHE A 501 -0.21 -12.60 12.36
CA PHE A 501 -0.08 -11.56 11.32
C PHE A 501 -1.40 -11.18 10.62
N LEU A 502 -2.55 -11.75 11.02
CA LEU A 502 -3.87 -11.31 10.54
C LEU A 502 -4.34 -10.03 11.24
N HIS A 503 -3.67 -9.64 12.31
CA HIS A 503 -4.03 -8.44 13.06
C HIS A 503 -3.62 -7.16 12.35
N THR A 504 -4.29 -6.08 12.72
CA THR A 504 -4.08 -4.73 12.19
C THR A 504 -2.60 -4.35 12.19
N SER A 505 -2.10 -3.93 11.02
CA SER A 505 -0.74 -3.40 10.84
C SER A 505 0.39 -4.41 11.05
N ALA A 506 0.09 -5.71 10.97
CA ALA A 506 1.08 -6.74 11.21
C ALA A 506 2.15 -6.85 10.09
N ILE A 507 3.41 -6.75 10.50
CA ILE A 507 4.62 -7.14 9.77
C ILE A 507 5.38 -8.22 10.55
N ILE A 508 6.47 -8.74 10.00
CA ILE A 508 7.33 -9.73 10.67
C ILE A 508 8.78 -9.26 10.58
N ASP A 509 9.46 -9.24 11.72
CA ASP A 509 10.88 -8.90 11.78
C ASP A 509 11.79 -10.08 11.39
N LYS A 510 13.10 -9.81 11.29
CA LYS A 510 14.12 -10.81 10.94
C LYS A 510 14.22 -11.99 11.93
N ASP A 511 13.70 -11.81 13.15
CA ASP A 511 13.74 -12.80 14.23
C ASP A 511 12.39 -13.54 14.36
N TRP A 512 11.50 -13.39 13.36
CA TRP A 512 10.18 -14.01 13.25
C TRP A 512 9.15 -13.52 14.29
N ASN A 513 9.36 -12.34 14.87
CA ASN A 513 8.35 -11.72 15.72
C ASN A 513 7.34 -10.98 14.83
N VAL A 514 6.05 -11.23 15.06
CA VAL A 514 4.99 -10.41 14.50
C VAL A 514 4.96 -9.07 15.23
N ILE A 515 5.02 -7.97 14.49
CA ILE A 515 4.90 -6.60 15.02
C ILE A 515 3.64 -6.00 14.40
N SER A 516 2.63 -5.72 15.22
CA SER A 516 1.31 -5.22 14.78
C SER A 516 0.83 -4.11 15.70
N SER A 517 -0.32 -3.50 15.42
CA SER A 517 -0.92 -2.52 16.34
C SER A 517 -1.37 -3.14 17.67
N VAL A 518 -1.37 -4.47 17.81
CA VAL A 518 -1.73 -5.15 19.06
C VAL A 518 -0.57 -5.10 20.07
N ASN A 519 0.67 -5.31 19.62
CA ASN A 519 1.85 -5.38 20.49
C ASN A 519 2.83 -4.20 20.29
N ASP A 520 2.69 -3.44 19.22
CA ASP A 520 3.36 -2.16 18.96
C ASP A 520 2.30 -1.07 18.73
N LEU A 521 1.37 -0.93 19.68
CA LEU A 521 0.28 0.04 19.61
C LEU A 521 0.83 1.47 19.67
N ASN A 522 0.36 2.34 18.76
CA ASN A 522 0.73 3.75 18.80
C ASN A 522 0.17 4.45 20.05
N ASP A 523 1.07 5.08 20.81
CA ASP A 523 0.81 5.71 22.11
C ASP A 523 1.08 7.22 22.11
N TYR A 524 1.00 7.87 20.95
CA TYR A 524 1.25 9.30 20.83
C TYR A 524 0.29 10.14 21.71
N ALA A 525 0.89 10.95 22.57
CA ALA A 525 0.27 11.94 23.45
C ALA A 525 1.00 13.29 23.42
N GLY A 526 1.67 13.61 22.30
CA GLY A 526 2.44 14.84 22.11
C GLY A 526 3.97 14.66 22.23
N PRO A 527 4.73 15.76 22.27
CA PRO A 527 6.19 15.71 22.34
C PRO A 527 6.71 14.85 23.52
N GLY A 528 7.68 13.98 23.24
CA GLY A 528 8.26 13.07 24.23
C GLY A 528 7.54 11.72 24.38
N THR A 529 6.50 11.47 23.58
CA THR A 529 5.72 10.22 23.54
C THR A 529 5.62 9.70 22.10
N GLY A 530 4.95 8.57 21.88
CA GLY A 530 4.81 7.99 20.55
C GLY A 530 6.11 7.40 20.01
N TYR A 531 6.13 7.11 18.71
CA TYR A 531 7.35 6.70 18.01
C TYR A 531 8.36 7.83 17.93
N ARG A 532 9.64 7.51 18.17
CA ARG A 532 10.76 8.47 18.09
C ARG A 532 11.93 7.79 17.40
N LEU A 533 12.47 8.46 16.37
CA LEU A 533 13.69 8.02 15.72
C LEU A 533 14.89 8.32 16.62
N GLU A 534 15.38 7.29 17.32
CA GLU A 534 16.49 7.37 18.26
C GLU A 534 17.30 6.06 18.31
N GLY A 535 18.37 6.03 19.10
CA GLY A 535 19.21 4.84 19.28
C GLY A 535 19.83 4.33 17.98
N GLU A 536 19.95 3.01 17.87
CA GLU A 536 20.59 2.32 16.74
C GLU A 536 19.96 2.66 15.39
N ARG A 537 18.63 2.77 15.33
CA ARG A 537 17.91 3.12 14.10
C ARG A 537 18.34 4.51 13.60
N TRP A 538 18.47 5.48 14.50
CA TRP A 538 18.93 6.83 14.12
C TRP A 538 20.40 6.84 13.67
N GLU A 539 21.28 6.11 14.36
CA GLU A 539 22.68 6.00 13.93
C GLU A 539 22.79 5.40 12.52
N LYS A 540 22.00 4.35 12.23
CA LYS A 540 21.95 3.71 10.92
C LYS A 540 21.49 4.65 9.79
N LEU A 541 20.53 5.54 10.06
CA LEU A 541 20.03 6.50 9.05
C LEU A 541 20.95 7.70 8.80
N LYS A 542 21.84 8.02 9.75
CA LYS A 542 22.86 9.05 9.54
C LYS A 542 24.03 8.56 8.69
N ASP A 543 24.30 7.26 8.74
CA ASP A 543 25.43 6.59 8.09
C ASP A 543 25.16 6.39 6.59
N ILE A 544 25.10 7.50 5.86
CA ILE A 544 24.94 7.51 4.40
C ILE A 544 26.30 7.48 3.71
N ALA A 545 26.44 6.73 2.63
CA ALA A 545 27.72 6.49 1.95
C ALA A 545 28.43 7.77 1.45
N VAL A 546 27.68 8.83 1.15
CA VAL A 546 28.22 10.11 0.66
C VAL A 546 28.69 11.05 1.76
N ALA A 547 28.44 10.73 3.04
CA ALA A 547 28.89 11.55 4.15
C ALA A 547 30.40 11.35 4.37
N VAL A 548 31.15 12.44 4.31
CA VAL A 548 32.61 12.45 4.55
C VAL A 548 32.89 12.93 5.97
N ASP A 549 33.87 12.34 6.65
CA ASP A 549 34.37 12.88 7.92
C ASP A 549 35.05 14.24 7.65
N ALA A 550 34.55 15.30 8.30
CA ALA A 550 35.09 16.65 8.15
C ALA A 550 36.56 16.77 8.57
N ASN A 551 37.08 15.83 9.38
CA ASN A 551 38.50 15.78 9.75
C ASN A 551 39.39 15.23 8.63
N GLU A 552 38.81 14.60 7.61
CA GLU A 552 39.50 14.03 6.44
C GLU A 552 39.43 14.96 5.21
N LEU A 553 38.83 16.15 5.36
CA LEU A 553 38.79 17.17 4.32
C LEU A 553 40.06 18.04 4.37
N ASP A 554 40.84 18.02 3.29
CA ASP A 554 42.04 18.86 3.08
C ASP A 554 41.74 20.37 2.89
#